data_AF-A0A3N5U1T9-F1
#
_entry.id   AF-A0A3N5U1T9-F1
#
_cell.length_a   1.000
_cell.length_b   1.000
_cell.length_c   1.000
_cell.angle_alpha   90.00
_cell.angle_beta   90.00
_cell.angle_gamma   90.00
#
_symmetry.space_group_name_H-M   'P 1'
#
loop_
_entity.id
_entity.type
_entity.pdbx_description
1 polymer ?
#
loop_
_entity_poly.entity_id
_entity_poly.type
_entity_poly.pdbx_seq_one_letter_code
_entity_poly.pdbx_strand_id
1 'polypeptide(L)'
;MTLEKNNKDEAPHAALHAAEQHEHEWHALETKQVLDHLKVQGNGLTSEEAKRRLEHYGPNQLKEAPRPSFLQTLWEQLNNFVVILLIIASVISALLGDYVEAAAIMAIVVLNAVLGIVQERRAEEALAALKKLAAPDAQVVRDGRRTTIPSYELVPGDLVFLEAGNFIPADIRLLEAVNLRVEEASLTGESLAVQKNAASVLEKNVPLGDRKNTAFMGTVVSYGRGRGVVTSTGMHTQLGLIATMLQDVETEETPLQRRLDQLGKSLSVAALFLVAIVFIVALINYTNINQLFTGPLAYVTEYATDITEVFIIAISLAIAAVPEGLPAVVTISLALGMREMIKRHALIRKLSSVETLGSATVICSDKTGT
;
A
#
# COMPACT_ATOMS: atom_id res chain seq x y z
N MET A 1 -7.50 37.56 27.57
CA MET A 1 -6.91 37.25 26.26
C MET A 1 -6.43 35.82 26.31
N THR A 2 -7.24 34.96 25.71
CA THR A 2 -7.14 33.51 25.61
C THR A 2 -5.94 33.12 24.78
N LEU A 3 -5.14 32.17 25.28
CA LEU A 3 -4.14 31.44 24.51
C LEU A 3 -4.76 30.11 24.09
N GLU A 4 -5.16 30.01 22.83
CA GLU A 4 -5.50 28.75 22.16
C GLU A 4 -4.23 27.86 22.10
N LYS A 5 -4.22 26.79 22.89
CA LYS A 5 -3.37 25.63 22.61
C LYS A 5 -4.07 24.82 21.52
N ASN A 6 -3.47 24.84 20.33
CA ASN A 6 -3.89 24.01 19.20
C ASN A 6 -3.82 22.53 19.58
N ASN A 7 -4.99 21.90 19.53
CA ASN A 7 -5.24 20.49 19.78
C ASN A 7 -4.86 19.67 18.55
N LYS A 8 -3.57 19.28 18.42
CA LYS A 8 -3.08 18.44 17.31
C LYS A 8 -2.49 17.08 17.74
N ASP A 9 -2.51 16.76 19.03
CA ASP A 9 -1.97 15.49 19.55
C ASP A 9 -3.06 14.44 19.90
N GLU A 10 -4.34 14.72 19.68
CA GLU A 10 -5.44 13.77 19.99
C GLU A 10 -5.75 12.76 18.87
N ALA A 11 -5.14 12.87 17.68
CA ALA A 11 -5.47 12.04 16.52
C ALA A 11 -5.09 10.55 16.63
N PRO A 12 -3.98 10.11 17.28
CA PRO A 12 -3.64 8.69 17.35
C PRO A 12 -4.57 7.90 18.30
N HIS A 13 -5.17 8.56 19.29
CA HIS A 13 -6.02 7.91 20.29
C HIS A 13 -7.45 7.67 19.79
N ALA A 14 -7.95 8.49 18.86
CA ALA A 14 -9.30 8.33 18.32
C ALA A 14 -9.47 7.05 17.48
N ALA A 15 -8.43 6.60 16.76
CA ALA A 15 -8.46 5.36 15.99
C ALA A 15 -8.51 4.11 16.90
N LEU A 16 -7.84 4.17 18.05
CA LEU A 16 -7.91 3.11 19.08
C LEU A 16 -9.29 3.05 19.75
N HIS A 17 -9.96 4.19 19.95
CA HIS A 17 -11.31 4.24 20.52
C HIS A 17 -12.43 3.90 19.54
N ALA A 18 -12.25 4.13 18.23
CA ALA A 18 -13.23 3.74 17.22
C ALA A 18 -13.32 2.22 17.01
N ALA A 19 -12.28 1.46 17.39
CA ALA A 19 -12.28 0.00 17.37
C ALA A 19 -13.12 -0.62 18.52
N GLU A 20 -13.51 0.15 19.54
CA GLU A 20 -14.23 -0.35 20.72
C GLU A 20 -15.72 -0.68 20.47
N GLN A 21 -16.27 -0.40 19.28
CA GLN A 21 -17.73 -0.39 19.13
C GLN A 21 -18.39 -1.71 18.67
N HIS A 22 -17.66 -2.78 18.34
CA HIS A 22 -18.30 -4.08 18.03
C HIS A 22 -17.48 -5.34 18.34
N GLU A 23 -16.61 -5.37 19.35
CA GLU A 23 -16.08 -6.65 19.85
C GLU A 23 -17.10 -7.30 20.79
N HIS A 24 -17.97 -8.14 20.23
CA HIS A 24 -18.56 -9.17 21.06
C HIS A 24 -17.41 -10.07 21.53
N GLU A 25 -17.17 -10.10 22.84
CA GLU A 25 -16.18 -10.95 23.49
C GLU A 25 -16.61 -12.43 23.39
N TRP A 26 -16.58 -12.99 22.19
CA TRP A 26 -17.12 -14.31 21.86
C TRP A 26 -16.48 -15.43 22.70
N HIS A 27 -15.23 -15.23 23.14
CA HIS A 27 -14.52 -16.12 24.06
C HIS A 27 -15.08 -16.11 25.48
N ALA A 28 -15.73 -15.03 25.92
CA ALA A 28 -16.31 -14.91 27.25
C ALA A 28 -17.76 -15.44 27.31
N LEU A 29 -18.38 -15.69 26.16
CA LEU A 29 -19.75 -16.21 26.07
C LEU A 29 -19.79 -17.73 26.03
N GLU A 30 -20.88 -18.28 26.58
CA GLU A 30 -21.21 -19.70 26.42
C GLU A 30 -21.62 -20.01 24.98
N THR A 31 -21.33 -21.23 24.54
CA THR A 31 -21.64 -21.74 23.20
C THR A 31 -23.07 -21.45 22.75
N LYS A 32 -24.04 -21.61 23.65
CA LYS A 32 -25.46 -21.35 23.36
C LYS A 32 -25.75 -19.87 23.12
N GLN A 33 -25.17 -18.99 23.95
CA GLN A 33 -25.34 -17.54 23.80
C GLN A 33 -24.74 -17.04 22.49
N VAL A 34 -23.60 -17.59 22.06
CA VAL A 34 -22.98 -17.25 20.78
C VAL A 34 -23.88 -17.65 19.60
N LEU A 35 -24.44 -18.85 19.63
CA LEU A 35 -25.38 -19.31 18.60
C LEU A 35 -26.66 -18.48 18.56
N ASP A 36 -27.19 -18.10 19.74
CA ASP A 36 -28.38 -17.24 19.85
C ASP A 36 -28.11 -15.83 19.31
N HIS A 37 -26.97 -15.23 19.64
CA HIS A 37 -26.54 -13.93 19.11
C HIS A 37 -26.36 -13.95 17.59
N LEU A 38 -25.73 -15.00 17.05
CA LEU A 38 -25.54 -15.15 15.60
C LEU A 38 -26.78 -15.69 14.88
N LYS A 39 -27.86 -15.99 15.63
CA LYS A 39 -29.13 -16.58 15.13
C LYS A 39 -28.90 -17.85 14.31
N VAL A 40 -28.00 -18.72 14.76
CA VAL A 40 -27.62 -19.95 14.07
C VAL A 40 -28.27 -21.15 14.75
N GLN A 41 -28.94 -22.00 13.97
CA GLN A 41 -29.50 -23.26 14.45
C GLN A 41 -28.52 -24.42 14.25
N GLY A 42 -28.76 -25.56 14.91
CA GLY A 42 -27.87 -26.74 14.84
C GLY A 42 -27.62 -27.31 13.44
N ASN A 43 -28.44 -26.93 12.45
CA ASN A 43 -28.35 -27.37 11.06
C ASN A 43 -27.51 -26.42 10.18
N GLY A 44 -26.86 -25.43 10.77
CA GLY A 44 -26.13 -24.38 10.03
C GLY A 44 -27.03 -23.33 9.41
N LEU A 45 -26.45 -22.45 8.60
CA LEU A 45 -27.17 -21.40 7.88
C LEU A 45 -27.88 -21.97 6.64
N THR A 46 -28.95 -21.32 6.19
CA THR A 46 -29.51 -21.60 4.86
C THR A 46 -28.67 -20.92 3.78
N SER A 47 -28.66 -21.46 2.57
CA SER A 47 -27.95 -20.82 1.45
C SER A 47 -28.43 -19.38 1.17
N GLU A 48 -29.69 -19.07 1.44
CA GLU A 48 -30.27 -17.74 1.26
C GLU A 48 -29.81 -16.75 2.34
N GLU A 49 -29.81 -17.16 3.61
CA GLU A 49 -29.32 -16.32 4.70
C GLU A 49 -27.81 -16.09 4.58
N ALA A 50 -27.05 -17.11 4.14
CA ALA A 50 -25.62 -16.96 3.88
C ALA A 50 -25.35 -15.92 2.79
N LYS A 51 -26.12 -15.91 1.69
CA LYS A 51 -26.02 -14.86 0.65
C LYS A 51 -26.37 -13.48 1.19
N ARG A 52 -27.44 -13.36 1.98
CA ARG A 52 -27.84 -12.07 2.58
C ARG A 52 -26.75 -11.53 3.52
N ARG A 53 -26.12 -12.41 4.30
CA ARG A 53 -24.99 -12.04 5.17
C ARG A 53 -23.76 -11.69 4.36
N LEU A 54 -23.50 -12.35 3.23
CA LEU A 54 -22.38 -12.03 2.36
C LEU A 54 -22.52 -10.63 1.75
N GLU A 55 -23.74 -10.23 1.38
CA GLU A 55 -24.03 -8.87 0.94
C GLU A 55 -23.87 -7.83 2.06
N HIS A 56 -24.18 -8.20 3.31
CA HIS A 56 -24.10 -7.28 4.45
C HIS A 56 -22.69 -7.12 5.03
N TYR A 57 -22.00 -8.23 5.30
CA TYR A 57 -20.65 -8.26 5.91
C TYR A 57 -19.53 -8.17 4.86
N GLY A 58 -19.83 -8.43 3.60
CA GLY A 58 -18.84 -8.55 2.54
C GLY A 58 -18.11 -9.90 2.54
N PRO A 59 -17.23 -10.13 1.55
CA PRO A 59 -16.46 -11.37 1.45
C PRO A 59 -15.43 -11.50 2.57
N ASN A 60 -15.14 -12.74 2.96
CA ASN A 60 -14.06 -13.06 3.90
C ASN A 60 -12.69 -12.92 3.22
N GLN A 61 -12.29 -11.69 2.97
CA GLN A 61 -11.02 -11.33 2.36
C GLN A 61 -10.45 -10.09 3.06
N LEU A 62 -9.13 -10.06 3.18
CA LEU A 62 -8.43 -8.85 3.60
C LEU A 62 -8.49 -7.84 2.45
N LYS A 63 -8.95 -6.62 2.74
CA LYS A 63 -8.94 -5.53 1.75
C LYS A 63 -7.49 -5.14 1.50
N GLU A 64 -7.08 -5.14 0.24
CA GLU A 64 -5.79 -4.57 -0.15
C GLU A 64 -5.89 -3.05 -0.27
N ALA A 65 -4.77 -2.34 -0.07
CA ALA A 65 -4.70 -0.92 -0.39
C ALA A 65 -5.04 -0.72 -1.88
N PRO A 66 -5.83 0.31 -2.22
CA PRO A 66 -6.20 0.57 -3.60
C PRO A 66 -4.93 0.80 -4.43
N ARG A 67 -4.85 0.13 -5.57
CA ARG A 67 -3.78 0.39 -6.55
C ARG A 67 -3.91 1.81 -7.07
N PRO A 68 -2.80 2.52 -7.35
CA PRO A 68 -2.88 3.80 -8.02
C PRO A 68 -3.64 3.63 -9.34
N SER A 69 -4.63 4.48 -9.56
CA SER A 69 -5.42 4.43 -10.80
C SER A 69 -4.55 4.88 -11.99
N PHE A 70 -4.87 4.44 -13.21
CA PHE A 70 -4.13 4.89 -14.40
C PHE A 70 -4.04 6.42 -14.52
N LEU A 71 -5.13 7.12 -14.17
CA LEU A 71 -5.17 8.59 -14.20
C LEU A 71 -4.29 9.20 -13.12
N GLN A 72 -4.22 8.57 -11.96
CA GLN A 72 -3.35 8.99 -10.87
C GLN A 72 -1.87 8.80 -11.24
N THR A 73 -1.50 7.63 -11.77
CA THR A 73 -0.14 7.39 -12.26
C THR A 73 0.23 8.36 -13.38
N LEU A 74 -0.69 8.62 -14.33
CA LEU A 74 -0.47 9.61 -15.38
C LEU A 74 -0.28 11.03 -14.80
N TRP A 75 -1.10 11.40 -13.82
CA TRP A 75 -0.99 12.70 -13.16
C TRP A 75 0.33 12.85 -12.42
N GLU A 76 0.80 11.81 -11.74
CA GLU A 76 2.10 11.80 -11.06
C GLU A 76 3.27 11.97 -12.05
N GLN A 77 3.19 11.35 -13.24
CA GLN A 77 4.19 11.55 -14.30
C GLN A 77 4.17 12.98 -14.88
N LEU A 78 2.98 13.59 -14.99
CA LEU A 78 2.82 14.96 -15.48
C LEU A 78 3.16 16.02 -14.43
N ASN A 79 2.99 15.70 -13.13
CA ASN A 79 3.29 16.58 -12.01
C ASN A 79 4.80 16.55 -11.63
N ASN A 80 5.65 16.27 -12.59
CA ASN A 80 7.09 16.39 -12.47
C ASN A 80 7.53 17.80 -12.94
N PHE A 81 8.32 18.49 -12.14
CA PHE A 81 8.80 19.85 -12.44
C PHE A 81 9.41 19.99 -13.86
N VAL A 82 10.20 19.00 -14.29
CA VAL A 82 10.86 19.02 -15.61
C VAL A 82 9.82 18.84 -16.72
N VAL A 83 8.86 17.94 -16.52
CA VAL A 83 7.77 17.72 -17.48
C VAL A 83 6.90 18.97 -17.60
N ILE A 84 6.58 19.64 -16.49
CA ILE A 84 5.85 20.91 -16.49
C ILE A 84 6.63 21.98 -17.27
N LEU A 85 7.94 22.09 -17.06
CA LEU A 85 8.79 23.04 -17.79
C LEU A 85 8.78 22.79 -19.30
N LEU A 86 8.87 21.51 -19.71
CA LEU A 86 8.79 21.10 -21.12
C LEU A 86 7.41 21.38 -21.74
N ILE A 87 6.34 21.17 -20.98
CA ILE A 87 4.98 21.50 -21.43
C ILE A 87 4.87 23.02 -21.65
N ILE A 88 5.35 23.84 -20.72
CA ILE A 88 5.36 25.30 -20.86
C ILE A 88 6.19 25.72 -22.09
N ALA A 89 7.37 25.13 -22.28
CA ALA A 89 8.24 25.36 -23.44
C ALA A 89 7.54 25.06 -24.77
N SER A 90 6.92 23.89 -24.87
CA SER A 90 6.19 23.45 -26.05
C SER A 90 5.00 24.38 -26.36
N VAL A 91 4.26 24.82 -25.35
CA VAL A 91 3.14 25.77 -25.52
C VAL A 91 3.65 27.12 -26.02
N ILE A 92 4.75 27.64 -25.46
CA ILE A 92 5.34 28.91 -25.91
C ILE A 92 5.82 28.80 -27.36
N SER A 93 6.56 27.76 -27.71
CA SER A 93 7.04 27.48 -29.08
C SER A 93 5.88 27.38 -30.08
N ALA A 94 4.78 26.71 -29.72
CA ALA A 94 3.59 26.61 -30.57
C ALA A 94 2.89 27.96 -30.79
N LEU A 95 2.83 28.82 -29.77
CA LEU A 95 2.23 30.16 -29.89
C LEU A 95 3.03 31.08 -30.82
N LEU A 96 4.32 30.81 -31.00
CA LEU A 96 5.22 31.58 -31.88
C LEU A 96 5.20 31.08 -33.33
N GLY A 97 4.49 29.99 -33.61
CA GLY A 97 4.39 29.39 -34.93
C GLY A 97 5.47 28.36 -35.24
N ASP A 98 6.36 28.03 -34.30
CA ASP A 98 7.30 26.91 -34.47
C ASP A 98 6.65 25.59 -34.05
N TYR A 99 5.77 25.10 -34.94
CA TYR A 99 5.05 23.85 -34.70
C TYR A 99 5.95 22.61 -34.73
N VAL A 100 7.10 22.66 -35.39
CA VAL A 100 8.02 21.53 -35.51
C VAL A 100 8.74 21.30 -34.20
N GLU A 101 9.27 22.37 -33.60
CA GLU A 101 9.96 22.30 -32.32
C GLU A 101 8.98 22.00 -31.17
N ALA A 102 7.82 22.65 -31.15
CA ALA A 102 6.77 22.35 -30.18
C ALA A 102 6.34 20.88 -30.21
N ALA A 103 6.18 20.31 -31.42
CA ALA A 103 5.84 18.90 -31.60
C ALA A 103 6.97 17.96 -31.15
N ALA A 104 8.23 18.31 -31.39
CA ALA A 104 9.38 17.52 -30.92
C ALA A 104 9.46 17.46 -29.38
N ILE A 105 9.29 18.60 -28.70
CA ILE A 105 9.27 18.66 -27.23
C ILE A 105 8.09 17.85 -26.67
N MET A 106 6.90 18.01 -27.27
CA MET A 106 5.72 17.26 -26.84
C MET A 106 5.89 15.75 -27.01
N ALA A 107 6.54 15.31 -28.09
CA ALA A 107 6.83 13.89 -28.33
C ALA A 107 7.73 13.29 -27.22
N ILE A 108 8.72 14.05 -26.73
CA ILE A 108 9.59 13.61 -25.62
C ILE A 108 8.77 13.43 -24.33
N VAL A 109 7.91 14.40 -24.02
CA VAL A 109 7.03 14.33 -22.82
C VAL A 109 6.13 13.10 -22.87
N VAL A 110 5.49 12.86 -24.02
CA VAL A 110 4.62 11.69 -24.22
C VAL A 110 5.41 10.39 -24.10
N LEU A 111 6.58 10.31 -24.72
CA LEU A 111 7.43 9.13 -24.67
C LEU A 111 7.86 8.81 -23.23
N ASN A 112 8.29 9.82 -22.46
CA ASN A 112 8.69 9.66 -21.06
C ASN A 112 7.52 9.20 -20.18
N ALA A 113 6.33 9.79 -20.35
CA ALA A 113 5.14 9.38 -19.60
C ALA A 113 4.74 7.92 -19.91
N VAL A 114 4.76 7.52 -21.19
CA VAL A 114 4.46 6.14 -21.61
C VAL A 114 5.49 5.15 -21.05
N LEU A 115 6.78 5.49 -21.14
CA LEU A 115 7.84 4.64 -20.59
C LEU A 115 7.71 4.48 -19.08
N GLY A 116 7.42 5.56 -18.34
CA GLY A 116 7.17 5.51 -16.89
C GLY A 116 6.03 4.56 -16.53
N ILE A 117 4.85 4.73 -17.16
CA ILE A 117 3.66 3.91 -16.87
C ILE A 117 3.90 2.42 -17.22
N VAL A 118 4.57 2.13 -18.32
CA VAL A 118 4.85 0.74 -18.75
C VAL A 118 5.85 0.06 -17.81
N GLN A 119 6.89 0.78 -17.37
CA GLN A 119 7.89 0.25 -16.44
C GLN A 119 7.26 -0.07 -15.07
N GLU A 120 6.37 0.78 -14.58
CA GLU A 120 5.70 0.63 -13.29
C GLU A 120 4.71 -0.55 -13.28
N ARG A 121 3.85 -0.66 -14.30
CA ARG A 121 2.87 -1.76 -14.41
C ARG A 121 3.51 -3.15 -14.49
N ARG A 122 4.62 -3.28 -15.22
CA ARG A 122 5.34 -4.56 -15.34
C ARG A 122 5.89 -5.06 -14.01
N ALA A 123 6.32 -4.14 -13.13
CA ALA A 123 6.82 -4.50 -11.81
C ALA A 123 5.70 -5.01 -10.89
N GLU A 124 4.52 -4.39 -10.94
CA GLU A 124 3.37 -4.80 -10.13
C GLU A 124 2.71 -6.11 -10.58
N GLU A 125 2.58 -6.34 -11.90
CA GLU A 125 1.93 -7.55 -12.44
C GLU A 125 2.67 -8.84 -12.05
N ALA A 126 4.01 -8.80 -12.03
CA ALA A 126 4.83 -9.92 -11.58
C ALA A 126 4.57 -10.28 -10.11
N LEU A 127 4.30 -9.28 -9.26
CA LEU A 127 4.00 -9.48 -7.84
C LEU A 127 2.57 -9.99 -7.63
N ALA A 128 1.61 -9.54 -8.43
CA ALA A 128 0.21 -9.91 -8.33
C ALA A 128 -0.06 -11.36 -8.78
N ALA A 129 0.65 -11.85 -9.81
CA ALA A 129 0.48 -13.21 -10.33
C ALA A 129 0.88 -14.28 -9.30
N LEU A 130 1.86 -14.00 -8.43
CA LEU A 130 2.28 -14.91 -7.37
C LEU A 130 1.24 -15.04 -6.24
N LYS A 131 0.41 -14.02 -6.00
CA LYS A 131 -0.57 -14.00 -4.90
C LYS A 131 -1.89 -14.71 -5.21
N LYS A 132 -2.29 -14.79 -6.49
CA LYS A 132 -3.60 -15.34 -6.91
C LYS A 132 -3.77 -16.86 -6.74
N LEU A 133 -2.70 -17.58 -6.41
CA LEU A 133 -2.66 -19.04 -6.36
C LEU A 133 -2.98 -19.65 -4.97
N ALA A 134 -3.43 -18.85 -4.00
CA ALA A 134 -3.41 -19.24 -2.58
C ALA A 134 -4.73 -19.07 -1.80
N ALA A 135 -5.91 -19.08 -2.43
CA ALA A 135 -7.16 -19.02 -1.69
C ALA A 135 -7.60 -20.43 -1.22
N PRO A 136 -7.60 -20.73 0.09
CA PRO A 136 -7.97 -22.06 0.59
C PRO A 136 -9.48 -22.28 0.56
N ASP A 137 -9.91 -23.53 0.42
CA ASP A 137 -11.30 -23.95 0.60
C ASP A 137 -11.65 -24.18 2.07
N ALA A 138 -12.92 -24.05 2.42
CA ALA A 138 -13.46 -24.29 3.76
C ALA A 138 -14.65 -25.26 3.71
N GLN A 139 -14.79 -26.09 4.74
CA GLN A 139 -15.93 -27.02 4.85
C GLN A 139 -16.94 -26.50 5.87
N VAL A 140 -18.17 -26.29 5.41
CA VAL A 140 -19.27 -25.70 6.19
C VAL A 140 -20.49 -26.62 6.26
N VAL A 141 -21.39 -26.36 7.23
CA VAL A 141 -22.77 -26.87 7.21
C VAL A 141 -23.69 -25.77 6.70
N ARG A 142 -24.29 -25.98 5.52
CA ARG A 142 -25.37 -25.15 4.98
C ARG A 142 -26.54 -26.02 4.55
N ASP A 143 -27.77 -25.56 4.81
CA ASP A 143 -29.00 -26.32 4.55
C ASP A 143 -28.99 -27.73 5.18
N GLY A 144 -28.36 -27.88 6.35
CA GLY A 144 -28.21 -29.16 7.05
C GLY A 144 -27.22 -30.14 6.41
N ARG A 145 -26.47 -29.74 5.38
CA ARG A 145 -25.51 -30.61 4.66
C ARG A 145 -24.10 -30.05 4.74
N ARG A 146 -23.11 -30.94 4.84
CA ARG A 146 -21.70 -30.59 4.76
C ARG A 146 -21.35 -30.26 3.31
N THR A 147 -20.83 -29.06 3.06
CA THR A 147 -20.45 -28.58 1.74
C THR A 147 -19.08 -27.92 1.80
N THR A 148 -18.31 -28.04 0.72
CA THR A 148 -17.05 -27.31 0.56
C THR A 148 -17.33 -26.05 -0.22
N ILE A 149 -16.95 -24.90 0.34
CA ILE A 149 -17.07 -23.60 -0.29
C ILE A 149 -15.70 -22.89 -0.27
N PRO A 150 -15.44 -21.98 -1.21
CA PRO A 150 -14.27 -21.12 -1.11
C PRO A 150 -14.30 -20.31 0.19
N SER A 151 -13.14 -20.17 0.86
CA SER A 151 -13.05 -19.44 2.13
C SER A 151 -13.56 -18.00 2.06
N TYR A 152 -13.52 -17.36 0.89
CA TYR A 152 -13.99 -15.99 0.69
C TYR A 152 -15.52 -15.83 0.78
N GLU A 153 -16.29 -16.92 0.63
CA GLU A 153 -17.75 -16.92 0.75
C GLU A 153 -18.23 -17.18 2.20
N LEU A 154 -17.29 -17.34 3.14
CA LEU A 154 -17.64 -17.52 4.55
C LEU A 154 -18.23 -16.22 5.13
N VAL A 155 -19.23 -16.40 5.98
CA VAL A 155 -19.91 -15.30 6.67
C VAL A 155 -20.02 -15.58 8.17
N PRO A 156 -20.14 -14.54 9.02
CA PRO A 156 -20.44 -14.73 10.44
C PRO A 156 -21.68 -15.59 10.63
N GLY A 157 -21.56 -16.64 11.45
CA GLY A 157 -22.60 -17.63 11.72
C GLY A 157 -22.47 -18.95 10.93
N ASP A 158 -21.60 -19.05 9.93
CA ASP A 158 -21.34 -20.35 9.29
C ASP A 158 -20.76 -21.34 10.30
N LEU A 159 -21.27 -22.58 10.26
CA LEU A 159 -20.70 -23.69 11.03
C LEU A 159 -19.59 -24.34 10.21
N VAL A 160 -18.37 -24.28 10.69
CA VAL A 160 -17.16 -24.75 10.01
C VAL A 160 -16.56 -25.97 10.70
N PHE A 161 -16.00 -26.86 9.90
CA PHE A 161 -15.22 -28.00 10.38
C PHE A 161 -13.72 -27.72 10.27
N LEU A 162 -13.00 -28.08 11.33
CA LEU A 162 -11.56 -27.93 11.45
C LEU A 162 -10.93 -29.31 11.50
N GLU A 163 -9.95 -29.55 10.63
CA GLU A 163 -9.24 -30.83 10.50
C GLU A 163 -7.75 -30.56 10.38
N ALA A 164 -6.93 -31.48 10.89
CA ALA A 164 -5.48 -31.38 10.85
C ALA A 164 -4.96 -31.19 9.41
N GLY A 165 -3.99 -30.29 9.26
CA GLY A 165 -3.40 -29.90 7.97
C GLY A 165 -4.10 -28.74 7.27
N ASN A 166 -5.29 -28.34 7.71
CA ASN A 166 -6.01 -27.21 7.12
C ASN A 166 -5.74 -25.89 7.86
N PHE A 167 -5.78 -24.80 7.11
CA PHE A 167 -5.82 -23.45 7.66
C PHE A 167 -7.17 -23.16 8.30
N ILE A 168 -7.14 -22.37 9.37
CA ILE A 168 -8.33 -21.76 9.95
C ILE A 168 -8.79 -20.63 9.01
N PRO A 169 -9.99 -20.72 8.41
CA PRO A 169 -10.37 -19.85 7.29
C PRO A 169 -10.92 -18.48 7.73
N ALA A 170 -11.35 -18.34 8.99
CA ALA A 170 -11.91 -17.13 9.59
C ALA A 170 -11.75 -17.22 11.12
N ASP A 171 -12.08 -16.16 11.86
CA ASP A 171 -12.11 -16.25 13.33
C ASP A 171 -13.35 -17.01 13.79
N ILE A 172 -13.14 -17.96 14.70
CA ILE A 172 -14.11 -18.99 15.05
C ILE A 172 -14.21 -19.14 16.56
N ARG A 173 -15.46 -19.22 17.04
CA ARG A 173 -15.76 -19.76 18.37
C ARG A 173 -15.97 -21.27 18.27
N LEU A 174 -15.17 -22.05 18.99
CA LEU A 174 -15.26 -23.51 18.97
C LEU A 174 -16.52 -23.99 19.69
N LEU A 175 -17.30 -24.83 19.03
CA LEU A 175 -18.44 -25.54 19.63
C LEU A 175 -18.01 -26.91 20.15
N GLU A 176 -17.10 -27.57 19.43
CA GLU A 176 -16.53 -28.87 19.78
C GLU A 176 -15.04 -28.89 19.45
N ALA A 177 -14.26 -29.53 20.32
CA ALA A 177 -12.83 -29.73 20.13
C ALA A 177 -12.45 -31.13 20.61
N VAL A 178 -11.94 -31.97 19.71
CA VAL A 178 -11.48 -33.34 20.02
C VAL A 178 -9.99 -33.41 19.77
N ASN A 179 -9.20 -33.35 20.84
CA ASN A 179 -7.74 -33.27 20.81
C ASN A 179 -7.21 -32.18 19.85
N LEU A 180 -7.99 -31.11 19.65
CA LEU A 180 -7.67 -30.05 18.71
C LEU A 180 -6.44 -29.27 19.19
N ARG A 181 -5.42 -29.19 18.35
CA ARG A 181 -4.22 -28.37 18.55
C ARG A 181 -4.03 -27.45 17.35
N VAL A 182 -3.76 -26.19 17.63
CA VAL A 182 -3.61 -25.14 16.61
C VAL A 182 -2.26 -24.47 16.79
N GLU A 183 -1.54 -24.28 15.69
CA GLU A 183 -0.30 -23.51 15.64
C GLU A 183 -0.63 -22.04 15.42
N GLU A 184 -0.44 -21.24 16.48
CA GLU A 184 -0.82 -19.82 16.52
C GLU A 184 0.39 -18.88 16.47
N ALA A 185 1.58 -19.42 16.13
CA ALA A 185 2.84 -18.68 16.08
C ALA A 185 2.76 -17.41 15.21
N SER A 186 1.95 -17.43 14.15
CA SER A 186 1.74 -16.28 13.26
C SER A 186 1.01 -15.10 13.92
N LEU A 187 0.26 -15.32 15.01
CA LEU A 187 -0.46 -14.27 15.75
C LEU A 187 0.11 -14.03 17.15
N THR A 188 0.61 -15.07 17.82
CA THR A 188 1.04 -14.98 19.22
C THR A 188 2.56 -14.98 19.40
N GLY A 189 3.32 -15.38 18.37
CA GLY A 189 4.77 -15.58 18.48
C GLY A 189 5.17 -16.81 19.31
N GLU A 190 4.23 -17.67 19.71
CA GLU A 190 4.54 -18.89 20.47
C GLU A 190 4.61 -20.11 19.53
N SER A 191 5.75 -20.81 19.50
CA SER A 191 5.99 -21.94 18.57
C SER A 191 5.21 -23.21 18.92
N LEU A 192 4.78 -23.38 20.17
CA LEU A 192 4.12 -24.61 20.60
C LEU A 192 2.64 -24.56 20.24
N ALA A 193 2.15 -25.63 19.61
CA ALA A 193 0.74 -25.75 19.29
C ALA A 193 -0.12 -25.74 20.56
N VAL A 194 -1.13 -24.87 20.59
CA VAL A 194 -2.00 -24.66 21.74
C VAL A 194 -3.14 -25.66 21.68
N GLN A 195 -3.35 -26.40 22.78
CA GLN A 195 -4.50 -27.28 22.91
C GLN A 195 -5.77 -26.47 23.16
N LYS A 196 -6.76 -26.66 22.29
CA LYS A 196 -8.03 -25.94 22.34
C LYS A 196 -9.08 -26.70 23.15
N ASN A 197 -9.94 -25.94 23.83
CA ASN A 197 -11.04 -26.46 24.63
C ASN A 197 -12.30 -25.63 24.39
N ALA A 198 -13.27 -26.21 23.66
CA ALA A 198 -14.52 -25.54 23.31
C ALA A 198 -15.40 -25.23 24.53
N ALA A 199 -15.33 -26.06 25.58
CA ALA A 199 -16.17 -25.96 26.77
C ALA A 199 -15.68 -24.91 27.79
N SER A 200 -14.48 -24.38 27.62
CA SER A 200 -13.97 -23.31 28.50
C SER A 200 -14.78 -22.03 28.31
N VAL A 201 -15.20 -21.43 29.42
CA VAL A 201 -15.70 -20.05 29.50
C VAL A 201 -14.59 -19.22 30.12
N LEU A 202 -14.19 -18.16 29.43
CA LEU A 202 -13.01 -17.37 29.79
C LEU A 202 -13.44 -16.00 30.31
N GLU A 203 -12.57 -15.37 31.10
CA GLU A 203 -12.78 -13.99 31.48
C GLU A 203 -12.67 -13.06 30.25
N LYS A 204 -13.33 -11.92 30.36
CA LYS A 204 -13.39 -10.91 29.30
C LYS A 204 -12.00 -10.42 28.87
N ASN A 205 -11.14 -10.15 29.86
CA ASN A 205 -9.82 -9.55 29.66
C ASN A 205 -8.69 -10.58 29.42
N VAL A 206 -9.01 -11.81 29.00
CA VAL A 206 -7.99 -12.82 28.71
C VAL A 206 -7.20 -12.43 27.45
N PRO A 207 -5.85 -12.45 27.50
CA PRO A 207 -4.99 -12.19 26.35
C PRO A 207 -5.29 -13.13 25.18
N LEU A 208 -5.03 -12.68 23.95
CA LEU A 208 -5.34 -13.43 22.72
C LEU A 208 -4.83 -14.88 22.77
N GLY A 209 -3.56 -15.09 23.17
CA GLY A 209 -2.93 -16.41 23.21
C GLY A 209 -3.55 -17.38 24.22
N ASP A 210 -4.26 -16.87 25.23
CA ASP A 210 -4.93 -17.67 26.25
C ASP A 210 -6.39 -17.98 25.90
N ARG A 211 -6.91 -17.47 24.78
CA ARG A 211 -8.26 -17.74 24.26
C ARG A 211 -8.34 -19.16 23.66
N LYS A 212 -8.30 -20.17 24.52
CA LYS A 212 -8.29 -21.61 24.15
C LYS A 212 -9.60 -22.12 23.56
N ASN A 213 -10.67 -21.34 23.65
CA ASN A 213 -11.99 -21.69 23.14
C ASN A 213 -12.32 -21.06 21.77
N THR A 214 -11.36 -20.33 21.20
CA THR A 214 -11.42 -19.73 19.85
C THR A 214 -10.28 -20.26 18.96
N ALA A 215 -10.45 -20.11 17.65
CA ALA A 215 -9.43 -20.33 16.63
C ALA A 215 -9.39 -19.12 15.69
N PHE A 216 -8.20 -18.75 15.22
CA PHE A 216 -7.98 -17.48 14.51
C PHE A 216 -7.60 -17.67 13.05
N MET A 217 -8.10 -16.78 12.18
CA MET A 217 -7.83 -16.81 10.74
C MET A 217 -6.32 -16.88 10.43
N GLY A 218 -5.93 -17.77 9.51
CA GLY A 218 -4.54 -17.90 9.05
C GLY A 218 -3.63 -18.76 9.94
N THR A 219 -4.12 -19.23 11.09
CA THR A 219 -3.45 -20.28 11.89
C THR A 219 -3.69 -21.67 11.29
N VAL A 220 -2.89 -22.67 11.68
CA VAL A 220 -2.96 -24.03 11.12
C VAL A 220 -3.38 -25.03 12.19
N VAL A 221 -4.29 -25.94 11.85
CA VAL A 221 -4.61 -27.08 12.72
C VAL A 221 -3.50 -28.11 12.60
N SER A 222 -2.72 -28.30 13.66
CA SER A 222 -1.63 -29.29 13.67
C SER A 222 -2.13 -30.70 13.98
N TYR A 223 -3.16 -30.82 14.83
CA TYR A 223 -3.70 -32.12 15.22
C TYR A 223 -5.16 -32.05 15.66
N GLY A 224 -5.86 -33.19 15.53
CA GLY A 224 -7.22 -33.36 16.00
C GLY A 224 -8.27 -32.81 15.03
N ARG A 225 -9.48 -32.64 15.54
CA ARG A 225 -10.60 -32.07 14.79
C ARG A 225 -11.47 -31.20 15.69
N GLY A 226 -12.13 -30.23 15.08
CA GLY A 226 -13.02 -29.33 15.76
C GLY A 226 -14.20 -28.94 14.91
N ARG A 227 -15.21 -28.38 15.57
CA ARG A 227 -16.35 -27.73 14.94
C ARG A 227 -16.55 -26.39 15.61
N GLY A 228 -16.81 -25.36 14.82
CA GLY A 228 -16.93 -24.01 15.34
C GLY A 228 -17.93 -23.18 14.53
N VAL A 229 -18.32 -22.05 15.10
CA VAL A 229 -19.11 -21.03 14.40
C VAL A 229 -18.21 -19.85 14.07
N VAL A 230 -18.28 -19.37 12.83
CA VAL A 230 -17.56 -18.17 12.39
C VAL A 230 -18.10 -16.95 13.13
N THR A 231 -17.23 -16.22 13.80
CA THR A 231 -17.59 -15.01 14.56
C THR A 231 -17.24 -13.74 13.80
N SER A 232 -16.10 -13.73 13.10
CA SER A 232 -15.62 -12.59 12.34
C SER A 232 -14.99 -13.03 11.03
N THR A 233 -15.10 -12.20 9.99
CA THR A 233 -14.58 -12.45 8.64
C THR A 233 -13.82 -11.23 8.11
N GLY A 234 -12.90 -11.46 7.16
CA GLY A 234 -12.14 -10.41 6.48
C GLY A 234 -11.42 -9.45 7.43
N MET A 235 -11.62 -8.15 7.24
CA MET A 235 -10.98 -7.09 8.03
C MET A 235 -11.41 -7.06 9.51
N HIS A 236 -12.48 -7.77 9.89
CA HIS A 236 -12.97 -7.85 11.27
C HIS A 236 -12.36 -9.03 12.05
N THR A 237 -11.53 -9.86 11.42
CA THR A 237 -10.75 -10.89 12.12
C THR A 237 -9.57 -10.26 12.86
N GLN A 238 -8.95 -10.97 13.81
CA GLN A 238 -7.74 -10.53 14.50
C GLN A 238 -6.60 -10.27 13.52
N LEU A 239 -6.44 -11.12 12.50
CA LEU A 239 -5.49 -10.89 11.40
C LEU A 239 -5.87 -9.66 10.56
N GLY A 240 -7.17 -9.42 10.35
CA GLY A 240 -7.68 -8.25 9.66
C GLY A 240 -7.51 -6.93 10.43
N LEU A 241 -7.63 -6.96 11.75
CA LEU A 241 -7.34 -5.83 12.63
C LEU A 241 -5.84 -5.49 12.56
N ILE A 242 -4.97 -6.49 12.62
CA ILE A 242 -3.53 -6.31 12.39
C ILE A 242 -3.27 -5.72 11.00
N ALA A 243 -3.95 -6.23 9.96
CA ALA A 243 -3.81 -5.70 8.60
C ALA A 243 -4.26 -4.23 8.49
N THR A 244 -5.34 -3.83 9.18
CA THR A 244 -5.79 -2.43 9.25
C THR A 244 -4.73 -1.56 9.91
N MET A 245 -4.24 -1.97 11.09
CA MET A 245 -3.19 -1.24 11.81
C MET A 245 -1.92 -1.08 10.96
N LEU A 246 -1.59 -2.06 10.12
CA LEU A 246 -0.45 -1.97 9.20
C LEU A 246 -0.73 -1.10 7.96
N GLN A 247 -1.97 -1.00 7.51
CA GLN A 247 -2.37 -0.13 6.39
C GLN A 247 -2.34 1.34 6.77
N ASP A 248 -2.61 1.65 8.04
CA ASP A 248 -2.54 3.01 8.57
C ASP A 248 -1.10 3.51 8.78
N VAL A 249 -0.09 2.65 8.62
CA VAL A 249 1.32 3.06 8.66
C VAL A 249 1.71 3.67 7.31
N GLU A 250 1.85 4.99 7.29
CA GLU A 250 2.37 5.70 6.12
C GLU A 250 3.75 5.16 5.74
N THR A 251 3.92 4.85 4.45
CA THR A 251 5.23 4.46 3.92
C THR A 251 6.14 5.67 3.88
N GLU A 252 7.11 5.75 4.79
CA GLU A 252 8.16 6.76 4.72
C GLU A 252 9.10 6.52 3.52
N GLU A 253 9.51 7.63 2.88
CA GLU A 253 10.57 7.63 1.87
C GLU A 253 11.89 7.09 2.46
N THR A 254 12.64 6.33 1.64
CA THR A 254 13.94 5.82 2.09
C THR A 254 15.00 6.91 2.18
N PRO A 255 16.07 6.72 2.97
CA PRO A 255 17.14 7.71 3.07
C PRO A 255 17.77 8.08 1.72
N LEU A 256 17.90 7.14 0.79
CA LEU A 256 18.40 7.37 -0.57
C LEU A 256 17.39 8.15 -1.38
N GLN A 257 16.09 7.84 -1.29
CA GLN A 257 15.04 8.64 -1.95
C GLN A 257 15.11 10.10 -1.46
N ARG A 258 15.12 10.33 -0.15
CA ARG A 258 15.28 11.67 0.44
C ARG A 258 16.54 12.39 -0.05
N ARG A 259 17.68 11.67 -0.12
CA ARG A 259 18.94 12.23 -0.64
C ARG A 259 18.89 12.52 -2.13
N LEU A 260 18.29 11.64 -2.93
CA LEU A 260 18.11 11.83 -4.37
C LEU A 260 17.17 13.02 -4.63
N ASP A 261 16.13 13.20 -3.84
CA ASP A 261 15.24 14.35 -3.95
C ASP A 261 15.91 15.66 -3.52
N GLN A 262 16.75 15.62 -2.48
CA GLN A 262 17.59 16.77 -2.11
C GLN A 262 18.62 17.10 -3.19
N LEU A 263 19.28 16.09 -3.76
CA LEU A 263 20.19 16.25 -4.90
C LEU A 263 19.44 16.81 -6.11
N GLY A 264 18.28 16.24 -6.45
CA GLY A 264 17.41 16.72 -7.52
C GLY A 264 16.99 18.17 -7.31
N LYS A 265 16.53 18.54 -6.11
CA LYS A 265 16.17 19.92 -5.75
C LYS A 265 17.36 20.86 -5.85
N SER A 266 18.51 20.49 -5.30
CA SER A 266 19.71 21.34 -5.35
C SER A 266 20.26 21.53 -6.77
N LEU A 267 20.32 20.47 -7.59
CA LEU A 267 20.68 20.57 -9.00
C LEU A 267 19.65 21.40 -9.77
N SER A 268 18.36 21.23 -9.49
CA SER A 268 17.29 22.02 -10.15
C SER A 268 17.40 23.50 -9.82
N VAL A 269 17.67 23.85 -8.56
CA VAL A 269 17.88 25.25 -8.15
C VAL A 269 19.15 25.83 -8.79
N ALA A 270 20.24 25.06 -8.83
CA ALA A 270 21.48 25.49 -9.49
C ALA A 270 21.30 25.67 -11.01
N ALA A 271 20.60 24.74 -11.66
CA ALA A 271 20.26 24.81 -13.07
C ALA A 271 19.37 26.03 -13.36
N LEU A 272 18.33 26.26 -12.56
CA LEU A 272 17.46 27.43 -12.71
C LEU A 272 18.24 28.74 -12.55
N PHE A 273 19.16 28.81 -11.60
CA PHE A 273 20.02 29.97 -11.40
C PHE A 273 20.95 30.21 -12.60
N LEU A 274 21.58 29.15 -13.13
CA LEU A 274 22.41 29.22 -14.32
C LEU A 274 21.60 29.67 -15.54
N VAL A 275 20.41 29.10 -15.73
CA VAL A 275 19.48 29.43 -16.79
C VAL A 275 19.04 30.89 -16.70
N ALA A 276 18.72 31.38 -15.51
CA ALA A 276 18.39 32.79 -15.29
C ALA A 276 19.55 33.72 -15.65
N ILE A 277 20.79 33.36 -15.27
CA ILE A 277 21.98 34.14 -15.64
C ILE A 277 22.17 34.17 -17.15
N VAL A 278 22.15 33.02 -17.81
CA VAL A 278 22.33 32.92 -19.26
C VAL A 278 21.22 33.68 -19.99
N PHE A 279 19.97 33.54 -19.54
CA PHE A 279 18.83 34.24 -20.09
C PHE A 279 18.98 35.77 -19.95
N ILE A 280 19.39 36.26 -18.78
CA ILE A 280 19.61 37.71 -18.54
C ILE A 280 20.77 38.22 -19.41
N VAL A 281 21.90 37.51 -19.46
CA VAL A 281 23.06 37.90 -20.29
C VAL A 281 22.70 37.90 -21.76
N ALA A 282 21.95 36.90 -22.22
CA ALA A 282 21.48 36.82 -23.58
C ALA A 282 20.49 37.97 -23.90
N LEU A 283 19.55 38.29 -23.01
CA LEU A 283 18.70 39.48 -23.19
C LEU A 283 19.53 40.77 -23.27
N ILE A 284 20.55 40.95 -22.42
CA ILE A 284 21.42 42.13 -22.48
C ILE A 284 22.14 42.26 -23.83
N ASN A 285 22.60 41.13 -24.39
CA ASN A 285 23.40 41.13 -25.61
C ASN A 285 22.55 41.17 -26.90
N TYR A 286 21.42 40.48 -26.92
CA TYR A 286 20.58 40.31 -28.11
C TYR A 286 19.44 41.33 -28.18
N THR A 287 19.10 42.03 -27.08
CA THR A 287 18.02 43.02 -27.05
C THR A 287 18.45 44.35 -26.45
N ASN A 288 17.85 45.46 -26.90
CA ASN A 288 18.07 46.76 -26.28
C ASN A 288 17.21 46.91 -25.01
N ILE A 289 17.79 46.56 -23.86
CA ILE A 289 17.11 46.64 -22.55
C ILE A 289 16.53 48.04 -22.25
N ASN A 290 17.13 49.10 -22.80
CA ASN A 290 16.64 50.46 -22.60
C ASN A 290 15.21 50.67 -23.15
N GLN A 291 14.80 49.89 -24.17
CA GLN A 291 13.43 49.90 -24.70
C GLN A 291 12.43 49.18 -23.79
N LEU A 292 12.87 48.25 -22.94
CA LEU A 292 12.01 47.57 -21.96
C LEU A 292 11.40 48.56 -20.95
N PHE A 293 12.18 49.56 -20.52
CA PHE A 293 11.75 50.56 -19.53
C PHE A 293 10.94 51.72 -20.12
N THR A 294 10.99 51.92 -21.44
CA THR A 294 10.28 53.00 -22.14
C THR A 294 8.97 52.54 -22.79
N GLY A 295 8.84 51.24 -23.13
CA GLY A 295 7.63 50.68 -23.70
C GLY A 295 7.62 49.14 -23.62
N PRO A 296 7.21 48.53 -22.50
CA PRO A 296 7.31 47.08 -22.29
C PRO A 296 6.50 46.27 -23.31
N LEU A 297 5.33 46.76 -23.74
CA LEU A 297 4.53 46.09 -24.77
C LEU A 297 5.18 46.14 -26.15
N ALA A 298 5.84 47.24 -26.52
CA ALA A 298 6.52 47.39 -27.80
C ALA A 298 7.79 46.51 -27.86
N TYR A 299 8.54 46.46 -26.76
CA TYR A 299 9.73 45.63 -26.63
C TYR A 299 9.43 44.14 -26.83
N VAL A 300 8.36 43.62 -26.22
CA VAL A 300 7.98 42.21 -26.37
C VAL A 300 7.54 41.89 -27.79
N THR A 301 6.84 42.81 -28.47
CA THR A 301 6.43 42.59 -29.88
C THR A 301 7.58 42.71 -30.87
N GLU A 302 8.57 43.57 -30.60
CA GLU A 302 9.71 43.83 -31.49
C GLU A 302 10.79 42.73 -31.37
N TYR A 303 11.07 42.27 -30.15
CA TYR A 303 12.08 41.25 -29.85
C TYR A 303 11.48 39.86 -29.54
N ALA A 304 10.23 39.61 -29.94
CA ALA A 304 9.53 38.36 -29.62
C ALA A 304 10.34 37.12 -30.04
N THR A 305 10.88 37.12 -31.26
CA THR A 305 11.66 36.02 -31.82
C THR A 305 12.96 35.78 -31.04
N ASP A 306 13.69 36.85 -30.73
CA ASP A 306 14.98 36.76 -30.03
C ASP A 306 14.80 36.29 -28.57
N ILE A 307 13.78 36.82 -27.87
CA ILE A 307 13.44 36.38 -26.51
C ILE A 307 13.14 34.89 -26.49
N THR A 308 12.51 34.38 -27.53
CA THR A 308 12.07 32.99 -27.58
C THR A 308 13.18 32.03 -27.95
N GLU A 309 14.07 32.41 -28.85
CA GLU A 309 15.31 31.67 -29.12
C GLU A 309 16.17 31.58 -27.85
N VAL A 310 16.32 32.70 -27.13
CA VAL A 310 17.02 32.76 -25.85
C VAL A 310 16.33 31.90 -24.78
N PHE A 311 15.00 31.87 -24.75
CA PHE A 311 14.22 31.01 -23.85
C PHE A 311 14.39 29.52 -24.16
N ILE A 312 14.40 29.15 -25.44
CA ILE A 312 14.63 27.77 -25.91
C ILE A 312 16.05 27.30 -25.57
N ILE A 313 17.07 28.16 -25.74
CA ILE A 313 18.44 27.89 -25.32
C ILE A 313 18.52 27.67 -23.80
N ALA A 314 17.82 28.51 -23.02
CA ALA A 314 17.70 28.39 -21.59
C ALA A 314 17.07 27.04 -21.16
N ILE A 315 15.99 26.62 -21.81
CA ILE A 315 15.33 25.33 -21.52
C ILE A 315 16.21 24.15 -21.94
N SER A 316 16.87 24.24 -23.10
CA SER A 316 17.80 23.20 -23.57
C SER A 316 18.94 22.99 -22.57
N LEU A 317 19.44 24.07 -21.97
CA LEU A 317 20.43 24.02 -20.89
C LEU A 317 19.85 23.44 -19.60
N ALA A 318 18.60 23.77 -19.25
CA ALA A 318 17.91 23.20 -18.10
C ALA A 318 17.78 21.67 -18.23
N ILE A 319 17.34 21.16 -19.39
CA ILE A 319 17.21 19.73 -19.69
C ILE A 319 18.57 19.02 -19.56
N ALA A 320 19.61 19.62 -20.14
CA ALA A 320 20.97 19.05 -20.07
C ALA A 320 21.51 18.92 -18.63
N ALA A 321 21.01 19.73 -17.69
CA ALA A 321 21.42 19.71 -16.29
C ALA A 321 20.62 18.73 -15.42
N VAL A 322 19.48 18.22 -15.89
CA VAL A 322 18.65 17.26 -15.15
C VAL A 322 19.23 15.86 -15.32
N PRO A 323 19.61 15.15 -14.24
CA PRO A 323 20.13 13.81 -14.33
C PRO A 323 18.97 12.79 -14.47
N GLU A 324 18.33 12.77 -15.63
CA GLU A 324 17.17 11.88 -15.92
C GLU A 324 17.51 10.39 -15.81
N GLY A 325 18.79 10.03 -15.99
CA GLY A 325 19.27 8.65 -15.84
C GLY A 325 19.46 8.20 -14.39
N LEU A 326 19.41 9.10 -13.42
CA LEU A 326 19.73 8.79 -12.02
C LEU A 326 18.78 7.75 -11.40
N PRO A 327 17.44 7.83 -11.57
CA PRO A 327 16.53 6.78 -11.08
C PRO A 327 16.83 5.40 -11.69
N ALA A 328 17.13 5.35 -12.99
CA ALA A 328 17.46 4.11 -13.67
C ALA A 328 18.77 3.48 -13.15
N VAL A 329 19.82 4.30 -12.98
CA VAL A 329 21.11 3.85 -12.43
C VAL A 329 20.95 3.32 -11.00
N VAL A 330 20.16 4.01 -10.18
CA VAL A 330 19.85 3.60 -8.80
C VAL A 330 19.09 2.27 -8.79
N THR A 331 18.04 2.14 -9.59
CA THR A 331 17.25 0.90 -9.68
C THR A 331 18.09 -0.28 -10.16
N ILE A 332 18.93 -0.10 -11.18
CA ILE A 332 19.84 -1.14 -11.67
C ILE A 332 20.85 -1.54 -10.59
N SER A 333 21.42 -0.57 -9.88
CA SER A 333 22.38 -0.83 -8.79
C SER A 333 21.73 -1.60 -7.64
N LEU A 334 20.52 -1.21 -7.22
CA LEU A 334 19.74 -1.92 -6.20
C LEU A 334 19.36 -3.32 -6.65
N ALA A 335 18.97 -3.50 -7.92
CA ALA A 335 18.66 -4.82 -8.48
C ALA A 335 19.87 -5.76 -8.50
N LEU A 336 21.06 -5.25 -8.81
CA LEU A 336 22.31 -6.00 -8.73
C LEU A 336 22.63 -6.39 -7.28
N GLY A 337 22.44 -5.48 -6.32
CA GLY A 337 22.60 -5.76 -4.88
C GLY A 337 21.62 -6.83 -4.39
N MET A 338 20.35 -6.76 -4.81
CA MET A 338 19.34 -7.77 -4.52
C MET A 338 19.72 -9.14 -5.10
N ARG A 339 20.24 -9.20 -6.32
CA ARG A 339 20.72 -10.45 -6.93
C ARG A 339 21.84 -11.08 -6.10
N GLU A 340 22.74 -10.28 -5.54
CA GLU A 340 23.81 -10.78 -4.67
C GLU A 340 23.28 -11.24 -3.31
N MET A 341 22.29 -10.56 -2.74
CA MET A 341 21.59 -10.98 -1.51
C MET A 341 20.89 -12.34 -1.68
N ILE A 342 20.24 -12.56 -2.83
CA ILE A 342 19.57 -13.84 -3.13
C ILE A 342 20.57 -14.99 -3.16
N LYS A 343 21.78 -14.79 -3.70
CA LYS A 343 22.85 -15.82 -3.67
C LYS A 343 23.27 -16.17 -2.24
N ARG A 344 23.05 -15.27 -1.28
CA ARG A 344 23.29 -15.47 0.16
C ARG A 344 22.04 -15.91 0.92
N HIS A 345 21.03 -16.42 0.21
CA HIS A 345 19.76 -16.90 0.75
C HIS A 345 18.90 -15.81 1.43
N ALA A 346 19.12 -14.53 1.12
CA ALA A 346 18.28 -13.43 1.57
C ALA A 346 17.37 -12.94 0.43
N LEU A 347 16.07 -13.26 0.53
CA LEU A 347 15.07 -12.82 -0.44
C LEU A 347 14.52 -11.44 -0.07
N ILE A 348 14.78 -10.44 -0.90
CA ILE A 348 14.27 -9.08 -0.70
C ILE A 348 13.01 -8.86 -1.55
N ARG A 349 11.91 -8.46 -0.89
CA ARG A 349 10.60 -8.25 -1.53
C ARG A 349 10.41 -6.85 -2.12
N LYS A 350 11.13 -5.84 -1.63
CA LYS A 350 11.09 -4.44 -2.13
C LYS A 350 12.52 -3.97 -2.39
N LEU A 351 12.79 -3.43 -3.59
CA LEU A 351 14.14 -2.95 -3.98
C LEU A 351 14.72 -1.93 -2.99
N SER A 352 13.86 -1.03 -2.50
CA SER A 352 14.21 0.01 -1.53
C SER A 352 14.67 -0.55 -0.18
N SER A 353 14.27 -1.77 0.20
CA SER A 353 14.67 -2.40 1.47
C SER A 353 16.15 -2.80 1.53
N VAL A 354 16.83 -2.97 0.38
CA VAL A 354 18.28 -3.20 0.33
C VAL A 354 19.03 -2.07 1.04
N GLU A 355 18.58 -0.85 0.81
CA GLU A 355 19.19 0.36 1.34
C GLU A 355 18.80 0.58 2.81
N THR A 356 17.51 0.43 3.14
CA THR A 356 17.00 0.55 4.52
C THR A 356 17.77 -0.37 5.47
N LEU A 357 18.04 -1.61 5.06
CA LEU A 357 18.82 -2.57 5.85
C LEU A 357 20.26 -2.09 6.11
N GLY A 358 20.91 -1.47 5.12
CA GLY A 358 22.26 -0.91 5.28
C GLY A 358 22.30 0.33 6.18
N SER A 359 21.18 1.05 6.29
CA SER A 359 21.04 2.23 7.15
C SER A 359 20.43 1.93 8.53
N ALA A 360 20.12 0.66 8.84
CA ALA A 360 19.48 0.28 10.08
C ALA A 360 20.41 0.56 11.27
N THR A 361 19.94 1.35 12.24
CA THR A 361 20.67 1.68 13.48
C THR A 361 20.24 0.82 14.66
N VAL A 362 19.04 0.22 14.57
CA VAL A 362 18.45 -0.64 15.60
C VAL A 362 17.87 -1.88 14.91
N ILE A 363 18.14 -3.05 15.48
CA ILE A 363 17.52 -4.32 15.07
C ILE A 363 16.63 -4.78 16.21
N CYS A 364 15.32 -4.73 16.00
CA CYS A 364 14.34 -5.36 16.87
C CYS A 364 14.14 -6.80 16.37
N SER A 365 14.72 -7.78 17.08
CA SER A 365 14.54 -9.19 16.77
C SER A 365 13.45 -9.78 17.64
N ASP A 366 12.54 -10.54 17.04
CA ASP A 366 11.74 -11.50 17.81
C ASP A 366 12.67 -12.60 18.36
N LYS A 367 12.25 -13.26 19.43
CA LYS A 367 12.94 -14.41 20.02
C LYS A 367 12.52 -15.70 19.32
N THR A 368 11.23 -15.82 19.02
CA THR A 368 10.67 -17.11 18.62
C THR A 368 10.67 -17.25 17.10
N GLY A 369 11.48 -18.15 16.56
CA GLY A 369 11.50 -18.45 15.12
C GLY A 369 12.24 -17.43 14.24
N THR A 370 12.87 -16.41 14.86
CA THR A 370 13.84 -15.47 14.26
C THR A 370 15.19 -15.75 14.90
#